data_AF-A0AAW2H826-F1
#
_entry.id   AF-A0AAW2H826-F1
#
_cell.length_a   1.000
_cell.length_b   1.000
_cell.length_c   1.000
_cell.angle_alpha   90.00
_cell.angle_beta   90.00
_cell.angle_gamma   90.00
#
_symmetry.space_group_name_H-M   'P 1'
#
loop_
_entity.id
_entity.type
_entity.pdbx_description
1 polymer ?
#
loop_
_entity_poly.entity_id
_entity_poly.type
_entity_poly.pdbx_seq_one_letter_code
_entity_poly.pdbx_strand_id
1 'polypeptide(L)'
;MPTEPKRMCLHMTGAAMADSDLDRLLNYLETALCAESRVCDAAGNGIQKKEVAIQETRDHSKEKVFVLKSRYQALLARAATQKIMHKMEVSEKMDLYHIRPRKLADALTSLDLGLYRGICSMELVKYRGPKESGEECSTLLRLKSKNESLTAFVSGELNTLGNFRYFYKLAAELQNRRNYNSFDAVVSGIRASPMSGRQHSKLAGLVKTGGGDSNIYDLMQTHMRSKMFFVPPSSHVLRDIQESNLHAESELASMKFCKTVELLVYVQNLEADFKVRNKYEHFAVFCLNQSRQRRVETYEIESKREHAHFLLWKC
;
A
#
# COMPACT_ATOMS: atom_id res chain seq x y z
N MET A 1 -14.15 -35.16 -5.67
CA MET A 1 -12.79 -35.00 -5.10
C MET A 1 -12.20 -33.73 -5.68
N PRO A 2 -11.72 -32.77 -4.88
CA PRO A 2 -11.10 -31.58 -5.43
C PRO A 2 -9.72 -31.97 -5.97
N THR A 3 -9.53 -31.81 -7.27
CA THR A 3 -8.26 -32.03 -7.97
C THR A 3 -7.24 -31.00 -7.51
N GLU A 4 -6.10 -31.44 -6.99
CA GLU A 4 -4.96 -30.57 -6.69
C GLU A 4 -4.57 -29.76 -7.94
N PRO A 5 -4.27 -28.45 -7.82
CA PRO A 5 -3.78 -27.68 -8.95
C PRO A 5 -2.39 -28.21 -9.33
N LYS A 6 -2.28 -28.73 -10.57
CA LYS A 6 -1.01 -29.14 -11.16
C LYS A 6 -0.04 -27.95 -11.14
N ARG A 7 1.12 -28.10 -10.51
CA ARG A 7 2.24 -27.16 -10.62
C ARG A 7 2.63 -27.07 -12.10
N MET A 8 2.39 -25.92 -12.71
CA MET A 8 2.86 -25.64 -14.07
C MET A 8 4.27 -25.04 -13.96
N CYS A 9 5.30 -25.81 -14.27
CA CYS A 9 6.63 -25.27 -14.50
C CYS A 9 6.64 -24.62 -15.89
N LEU A 10 6.50 -23.28 -15.95
CA LEU A 10 6.79 -22.53 -17.16
C LEU A 10 8.31 -22.55 -17.37
N HIS A 11 8.78 -23.29 -18.37
CA HIS A 11 10.16 -23.17 -18.85
C HIS A 11 10.30 -21.81 -19.55
N MET A 12 10.72 -20.81 -18.79
CA MET A 12 11.07 -19.48 -19.29
C MET A 12 12.49 -19.54 -19.88
N THR A 13 12.61 -19.82 -21.18
CA THR A 13 13.91 -19.72 -21.88
C THR A 13 14.11 -18.29 -22.39
N GLY A 14 15.27 -17.71 -22.07
CA GLY A 14 15.60 -16.28 -22.10
C GLY A 14 15.62 -15.56 -23.45
N ALA A 15 14.49 -15.47 -24.13
CA ALA A 15 14.21 -14.41 -25.10
C ALA A 15 13.11 -13.50 -24.56
N ALA A 16 13.11 -12.22 -24.93
CA ALA A 16 12.04 -11.27 -24.62
C ALA A 16 10.67 -11.96 -24.74
N MET A 17 9.83 -11.88 -23.69
CA MET A 17 8.54 -12.59 -23.65
C MET A 17 7.79 -12.36 -24.97
N ALA A 18 7.66 -13.42 -25.77
CA ALA A 18 6.78 -13.38 -26.94
C ALA A 18 5.36 -13.08 -26.44
N ASP A 19 4.58 -12.32 -27.22
CA ASP A 19 3.19 -11.95 -26.84
C ASP A 19 2.36 -13.18 -26.39
N SER A 20 2.64 -14.37 -26.95
CA SER A 20 2.01 -15.64 -26.57
C SER A 20 2.33 -16.11 -25.14
N ASP A 21 3.51 -15.82 -24.61
CA ASP A 21 3.89 -16.19 -23.23
C ASP A 21 3.38 -15.15 -22.23
N LEU A 22 3.25 -13.89 -22.65
CA LEU A 22 2.56 -12.86 -21.88
C LEU A 22 1.08 -13.20 -21.73
N ASP A 23 0.40 -13.62 -22.80
CA ASP A 23 -0.99 -14.06 -22.76
C ASP A 23 -1.19 -15.30 -21.88
N ARG A 24 -0.24 -16.24 -21.88
CA ARG A 24 -0.29 -17.41 -20.99
C ARG A 24 -0.09 -17.03 -19.52
N LEU A 25 0.86 -16.12 -19.24
CA LEU A 25 1.07 -15.61 -17.90
C LEU A 25 -0.14 -14.81 -17.42
N LEU A 26 -0.71 -13.95 -18.26
CA LEU A 26 -1.92 -13.19 -17.95
C LEU A 26 -3.10 -14.12 -17.70
N ASN A 27 -3.32 -15.15 -18.52
CA ASN A 27 -4.37 -16.14 -18.27
C ASN A 27 -4.16 -16.92 -16.96
N TYR A 28 -2.92 -17.34 -16.66
CA TYR A 28 -2.61 -17.99 -15.39
C TYR A 28 -2.87 -17.04 -14.21
N LEU A 29 -2.40 -15.81 -14.29
CA LEU A 29 -2.57 -14.80 -13.26
C LEU A 29 -4.04 -14.40 -13.11
N GLU A 30 -4.81 -14.29 -14.18
CA GLU A 30 -6.26 -14.07 -14.13
C GLU A 30 -6.96 -15.26 -13.48
N THR A 31 -6.59 -16.49 -13.82
CA THR A 31 -7.17 -17.67 -13.17
C THR A 31 -6.81 -17.75 -11.68
N ALA A 32 -5.58 -17.37 -11.32
CA ALA A 32 -5.07 -17.44 -9.94
C ALA A 32 -5.53 -16.25 -9.06
N LEU A 33 -5.65 -15.05 -9.61
CA LEU A 33 -6.00 -13.81 -8.89
C LEU A 33 -7.48 -13.44 -9.04
N CYS A 34 -8.17 -13.88 -10.10
CA CYS A 34 -9.59 -13.54 -10.34
C CYS A 34 -10.57 -14.66 -9.98
N ALA A 35 -10.13 -15.74 -9.32
CA ALA A 35 -11.03 -16.84 -8.92
C ALA A 35 -12.25 -16.41 -8.09
N GLU A 36 -12.26 -15.21 -7.46
CA GLU A 36 -13.45 -14.65 -6.80
C GLU A 36 -13.71 -13.14 -7.01
N SER A 37 -12.98 -12.45 -7.90
CA SER A 37 -13.16 -11.00 -8.11
C SER A 37 -13.81 -10.69 -9.46
N ARG A 38 -15.15 -10.83 -9.55
CA ARG A 38 -15.92 -10.18 -10.62
C ARG A 38 -16.28 -8.77 -10.17
N VAL A 39 -15.56 -7.76 -10.66
CA VAL A 39 -16.06 -6.51 -11.29
C VAL A 39 -14.82 -5.68 -11.66
N CYS A 40 -14.46 -5.66 -12.94
CA CYS A 40 -13.69 -4.57 -13.54
C CYS A 40 -14.43 -4.17 -14.82
N ASP A 41 -15.03 -2.99 -14.82
CA ASP A 41 -15.71 -2.42 -15.97
C ASP A 41 -14.69 -2.09 -17.07
N ALA A 42 -14.89 -2.70 -18.24
CA ALA A 42 -14.14 -2.39 -19.45
C ALA A 42 -14.75 -1.17 -20.14
N ALA A 43 -13.99 -0.08 -20.25
CA ALA A 43 -14.25 0.98 -21.20
C ALA A 43 -12.93 1.41 -21.82
N GLY A 44 -12.61 0.82 -22.97
CA GLY A 44 -11.53 1.27 -23.83
C GLY A 44 -11.93 2.50 -24.63
N ASN A 45 -10.95 3.37 -24.92
CA ASN A 45 -10.98 4.19 -26.12
C ASN A 45 -9.57 4.68 -26.52
N GLY A 46 -9.20 4.33 -27.76
CA GLY A 46 -8.43 5.07 -28.76
C GLY A 46 -7.21 5.90 -28.38
N ILE A 47 -6.02 5.44 -28.80
CA ILE A 47 -4.77 6.20 -28.85
C ILE A 47 -4.68 6.94 -30.20
N GLN A 48 -4.44 8.25 -30.19
CA GLN A 48 -3.84 8.99 -31.31
C GLN A 48 -2.44 9.49 -30.93
N LYS A 49 -1.47 9.24 -31.80
CA LYS A 49 -0.08 9.73 -31.72
C LYS A 49 0.00 11.21 -32.15
N LYS A 50 0.76 12.03 -31.42
CA LYS A 50 1.71 12.98 -32.06
C LYS A 50 2.75 13.58 -31.10
N GLU A 51 3.98 13.50 -31.59
CA GLU A 51 5.13 14.43 -31.50
C GLU A 51 5.68 14.87 -30.13
N VAL A 52 6.93 14.44 -29.91
CA VAL A 52 7.86 14.80 -28.84
C VAL A 52 8.54 16.12 -29.18
N ALA A 53 8.48 17.09 -28.28
CA ALA A 53 9.40 18.22 -28.24
C ALA A 53 9.72 18.59 -26.77
N ILE A 54 10.97 18.29 -26.40
CA ILE A 54 11.83 18.84 -25.34
C ILE A 54 11.14 19.81 -24.35
N GLN A 55 10.81 19.29 -23.16
CA GLN A 55 10.47 20.09 -21.97
C GLN A 55 11.00 19.40 -20.69
N GLU A 56 12.30 19.14 -20.64
CA GLU A 56 12.98 18.73 -19.41
C GLU A 56 13.12 19.93 -18.47
N THR A 57 12.08 20.22 -17.68
CA THR A 57 12.13 20.94 -16.37
C THR A 57 10.75 21.19 -15.73
N ARG A 58 9.66 20.54 -16.18
CA ARG A 58 8.30 20.85 -15.68
C ARG A 58 7.40 19.69 -15.24
N ASP A 59 7.95 18.51 -14.97
CA ASP A 59 7.12 17.32 -14.64
C ASP A 59 7.32 16.77 -13.22
N HIS A 60 7.62 17.63 -12.25
CA HIS A 60 7.62 17.25 -10.82
C HIS A 60 6.26 17.48 -10.12
N SER A 61 5.21 17.92 -10.83
CA SER A 61 4.00 18.47 -10.19
C SER A 61 2.68 17.73 -10.43
N LYS A 62 2.70 16.51 -10.95
CA LYS A 62 1.46 15.70 -11.06
C LYS A 62 1.64 14.31 -10.48
N GLU A 63 2.07 14.23 -9.22
CA GLU A 63 1.82 13.01 -8.46
C GLU A 63 0.31 12.77 -8.44
N LYS A 64 -0.16 11.77 -9.19
CA LYS A 64 -1.59 11.45 -9.27
C LYS A 64 -2.08 11.11 -7.87
N VAL A 65 -3.03 11.90 -7.39
CA VAL A 65 -3.50 11.84 -6.00
C VAL A 65 -4.45 10.66 -5.83
N PHE A 66 -3.94 9.52 -5.36
CA PHE A 66 -4.73 8.31 -5.11
C PHE A 66 -5.53 8.40 -3.81
N VAL A 67 -6.82 8.74 -3.88
CA VAL A 67 -7.70 8.89 -2.70
C VAL A 67 -8.19 7.53 -2.18
N LEU A 68 -7.99 7.28 -0.88
CA LEU A 68 -8.58 6.12 -0.21
C LEU A 68 -10.07 6.34 0.03
N LYS A 69 -10.88 5.31 -0.23
CA LYS A 69 -12.32 5.32 0.03
C LYS A 69 -12.66 4.33 1.13
N SER A 70 -13.36 4.81 2.14
CA SER A 70 -13.96 4.01 3.20
C SER A 70 -15.26 3.34 2.75
N ARG A 71 -15.72 2.34 3.49
CA ARG A 71 -17.05 1.71 3.28
C ARG A 71 -18.20 2.72 3.31
N TYR A 72 -18.16 3.73 4.18
CA TYR A 72 -19.20 4.75 4.15
C TYR A 72 -19.20 5.56 2.86
N GLN A 73 -18.03 5.93 2.34
CA GLN A 73 -17.95 6.61 1.04
C GLN A 73 -18.40 5.70 -0.12
N ALA A 74 -18.06 4.41 -0.08
CA ALA A 74 -18.55 3.44 -1.05
C ALA A 74 -20.08 3.26 -1.00
N LEU A 75 -20.66 3.24 0.20
CA LEU A 75 -22.12 3.19 0.39
C LEU A 75 -22.79 4.48 -0.08
N LEU A 76 -22.20 5.64 0.22
CA LEU A 76 -22.73 6.95 -0.20
C LEU A 76 -22.76 7.07 -1.72
N ALA A 77 -21.74 6.57 -2.42
CA ALA A 77 -21.68 6.55 -3.88
C ALA A 77 -22.78 5.68 -4.52
N ARG A 78 -23.28 4.67 -3.81
CA ARG A 78 -24.38 3.80 -4.27
C ARG A 78 -25.75 4.35 -3.89
N ALA A 79 -25.86 4.99 -2.72
CA ALA A 79 -27.08 5.54 -2.18
C ALA A 79 -26.77 6.77 -1.31
N ALA A 80 -26.99 7.96 -1.87
CA ALA A 80 -26.74 9.24 -1.20
C ALA A 80 -27.76 9.51 -0.09
N THR A 81 -27.58 8.89 1.08
CA THR A 81 -28.48 9.07 2.23
C THR A 81 -27.88 10.01 3.28
N GLN A 82 -28.67 10.95 3.80
CA GLN A 82 -28.29 11.84 4.90
C GLN A 82 -27.79 11.06 6.12
N LYS A 83 -28.34 9.88 6.37
CA LYS A 83 -27.92 8.98 7.46
C LYS A 83 -26.46 8.51 7.31
N ILE A 84 -25.98 8.26 6.09
CA ILE A 84 -24.58 7.88 5.86
C ILE A 84 -23.67 9.10 6.07
N MET A 85 -24.05 10.26 5.54
CA MET A 85 -23.29 11.50 5.73
C MET A 85 -23.12 11.83 7.22
N HIS A 86 -24.20 11.78 8.00
CA HIS A 86 -24.14 12.00 9.44
C HIS A 86 -23.20 11.00 10.16
N LYS A 87 -23.21 9.73 9.76
CA LYS A 87 -22.29 8.72 10.31
C LYS A 87 -20.84 8.99 9.96
N MET A 88 -20.56 9.53 8.78
CA MET A 88 -19.22 9.97 8.38
C MET A 88 -18.77 11.12 9.27
N GLU A 89 -19.53 12.21 9.34
CA GLU A 89 -19.21 13.38 10.17
C GLU A 89 -18.95 13.03 11.64
N VAL A 90 -19.78 12.16 12.23
CA VAL A 90 -19.57 11.69 13.62
C VAL A 90 -18.27 10.91 13.75
N SER A 91 -17.91 10.14 12.73
CA SER A 91 -16.67 9.35 12.72
C SER A 91 -15.43 10.25 12.53
N GLU A 92 -15.53 11.29 11.70
CA GLU A 92 -14.45 12.26 11.43
C GLU A 92 -14.12 13.12 12.66
N LYS A 93 -15.13 13.43 13.49
CA LYS A 93 -14.99 14.21 14.73
C LYS A 93 -14.49 13.40 15.94
N MET A 94 -14.19 12.11 15.76
CA MET A 94 -13.69 11.27 16.85
C MET A 94 -12.29 11.71 17.28
N ASP A 95 -12.02 11.65 18.59
CA ASP A 95 -10.66 11.81 19.10
C ASP A 95 -9.89 10.49 18.95
N LEU A 96 -8.73 10.55 18.28
CA LEU A 96 -7.79 9.46 18.10
C LEU A 96 -7.50 8.74 19.43
N TYR A 97 -7.25 9.49 20.50
CA TYR A 97 -6.77 8.94 21.77
C TYR A 97 -7.86 8.27 22.60
N HIS A 98 -9.13 8.48 22.23
CA HIS A 98 -10.27 7.74 22.77
C HIS A 98 -10.54 6.43 22.01
N ILE A 99 -9.95 6.24 20.82
CA ILE A 99 -10.01 4.98 20.09
C ILE A 99 -9.00 4.03 20.69
N ARG A 100 -9.42 2.80 21.07
CA ARG A 100 -8.47 1.81 21.56
C ARG A 100 -7.49 1.43 20.44
N PRO A 101 -6.15 1.38 20.68
CA PRO A 101 -5.17 1.01 19.66
C PRO A 101 -5.51 -0.28 18.92
N ARG A 102 -6.01 -1.28 19.66
CA ARG A 102 -6.50 -2.54 19.08
C ARG A 102 -7.49 -2.31 17.94
N LYS A 103 -8.48 -1.41 18.12
CA LYS A 103 -9.57 -1.10 17.15
C LYS A 103 -9.06 -0.39 15.90
N LEU A 104 -8.09 0.50 16.07
CA LEU A 104 -7.42 1.13 14.95
C LEU A 104 -6.54 0.12 14.20
N ALA A 105 -5.91 -0.81 14.91
CA ALA A 105 -5.14 -1.89 14.29
C ALA A 105 -6.03 -2.84 13.44
N ASP A 106 -7.24 -3.24 13.89
CA ASP A 106 -8.11 -4.00 12.97
C ASP A 106 -8.64 -3.16 11.81
N ALA A 107 -8.91 -1.86 12.01
CA ALA A 107 -9.29 -0.98 10.90
C ALA A 107 -8.19 -0.90 9.83
N LEU A 108 -6.94 -0.65 10.23
CA LEU A 108 -5.78 -0.60 9.33
C LEU A 108 -5.53 -1.95 8.64
N THR A 109 -5.68 -3.06 9.37
CA THR A 109 -5.52 -4.41 8.79
C THR A 109 -6.61 -4.72 7.77
N SER A 110 -7.86 -4.33 8.03
CA SER A 110 -8.93 -4.48 7.04
C SER A 110 -8.72 -3.61 5.80
N LEU A 111 -8.14 -2.42 5.97
CA LEU A 111 -7.78 -1.56 4.83
C LEU A 111 -6.67 -2.19 3.99
N ASP A 112 -5.62 -2.72 4.64
CA ASP A 112 -4.52 -3.40 3.95
C ASP A 112 -5.01 -4.61 3.15
N LEU A 113 -5.80 -5.50 3.77
CA LEU A 113 -6.38 -6.65 3.06
C LEU A 113 -7.26 -6.22 1.89
N GLY A 114 -8.06 -5.17 2.06
CA GLY A 114 -8.88 -4.61 0.98
C GLY A 114 -8.05 -4.11 -0.20
N LEU A 115 -6.91 -3.46 0.06
CA LEU A 115 -5.98 -3.02 -0.97
C LEU A 115 -5.27 -4.21 -1.65
N TYR A 116 -4.77 -5.18 -0.88
CA TYR A 116 -4.15 -6.39 -1.45
C TYR A 116 -5.11 -7.16 -2.37
N ARG A 117 -6.38 -7.32 -1.97
CA ARG A 117 -7.43 -7.96 -2.78
C ARG A 117 -7.78 -7.21 -4.07
N GLY A 118 -7.50 -5.91 -4.13
CA GLY A 118 -7.73 -5.12 -5.34
C GLY A 118 -6.61 -5.24 -6.38
N ILE A 119 -5.46 -5.81 -6.03
CA ILE A 119 -4.31 -5.90 -6.94
C ILE A 119 -4.63 -6.92 -8.04
N CYS A 120 -4.68 -6.46 -9.30
CA CYS A 120 -4.86 -7.34 -10.44
C CYS A 120 -3.51 -7.80 -11.02
N SER A 121 -3.56 -8.93 -11.76
CA SER A 121 -2.44 -9.52 -12.49
C SER A 121 -1.67 -8.50 -13.33
N MET A 122 -2.45 -7.66 -14.01
CA MET A 122 -1.96 -6.69 -14.95
C MET A 122 -1.09 -5.64 -14.24
N GLU A 123 -1.51 -5.14 -13.06
CA GLU A 123 -0.69 -4.18 -12.29
C GLU A 123 0.71 -4.74 -11.99
N LEU A 124 0.80 -6.05 -11.70
CA LEU A 124 2.07 -6.71 -11.39
C LEU A 124 3.01 -6.69 -12.58
N VAL A 125 2.51 -6.96 -13.79
CA VAL A 125 3.34 -7.02 -14.99
C VAL A 125 3.76 -5.63 -15.46
N LYS A 126 2.96 -4.58 -15.24
CA LYS A 126 3.28 -3.22 -15.68
C LYS A 126 3.98 -2.36 -14.63
N TYR A 127 4.00 -2.76 -13.36
CA TYR A 127 4.64 -1.94 -12.33
C TYR A 127 6.15 -1.86 -12.54
N ARG A 128 6.64 -0.66 -12.88
CA ARG A 128 8.09 -0.35 -13.04
C ARG A 128 8.61 0.58 -11.94
N GLY A 129 7.77 0.84 -10.94
CA GLY A 129 8.08 1.76 -9.84
C GLY A 129 7.18 3.01 -9.85
N PRO A 130 7.21 3.81 -8.79
CA PRO A 130 6.21 4.86 -8.57
C PRO A 130 6.22 5.99 -9.61
N LYS A 131 7.38 6.27 -10.21
CA LYS A 131 7.55 7.34 -11.21
C LYS A 131 7.21 6.90 -12.63
N GLU A 132 7.33 5.60 -12.90
CA GLU A 132 7.20 5.02 -14.24
C GLU A 132 5.84 4.32 -14.44
N SER A 133 5.15 4.00 -13.35
CA SER A 133 3.86 3.31 -13.40
C SER A 133 2.72 4.30 -13.64
N GLY A 134 1.93 4.05 -14.68
CA GLY A 134 0.72 4.82 -14.99
C GLY A 134 -0.48 4.46 -14.11
N GLU A 135 -1.67 4.93 -14.50
CA GLU A 135 -2.94 4.63 -13.82
C GLU A 135 -3.28 3.14 -13.77
N GLU A 136 -2.68 2.36 -14.67
CA GLU A 136 -2.86 0.92 -14.77
C GLU A 136 -2.34 0.17 -13.53
N CYS A 137 -1.52 0.81 -12.68
CA CYS A 137 -1.04 0.25 -11.40
C CYS A 137 -1.69 0.93 -10.18
N SER A 138 -2.96 1.37 -10.32
CA SER A 138 -3.61 2.22 -9.34
C SER A 138 -3.69 1.62 -7.93
N THR A 139 -3.82 0.30 -7.79
CA THR A 139 -3.95 -0.35 -6.48
C THR A 139 -2.61 -0.46 -5.79
N LEU A 140 -1.54 -0.83 -6.51
CA LEU A 140 -0.17 -0.83 -6.00
C LEU A 140 0.24 0.59 -5.55
N LEU A 141 -0.10 1.61 -6.34
CA LEU A 141 0.16 3.01 -6.00
C LEU A 141 -0.69 3.49 -4.81
N ARG A 142 -1.96 3.05 -4.69
CA ARG A 142 -2.79 3.29 -3.50
C ARG A 142 -2.19 2.67 -2.24
N LEU A 143 -1.67 1.45 -2.34
CA LEU A 143 -1.03 0.75 -1.22
C LEU A 143 0.21 1.51 -0.71
N LYS A 144 1.07 1.96 -1.64
CA LYS A 144 2.19 2.84 -1.32
C LYS A 144 1.75 4.16 -0.68
N SER A 145 0.83 4.87 -1.33
CA SER A 145 0.32 6.17 -0.87
C SER A 145 -0.32 6.08 0.52
N LYS A 146 -1.05 4.98 0.79
CA LYS A 146 -1.63 4.70 2.11
C LYS A 146 -0.57 4.61 3.20
N ASN A 147 0.54 3.90 2.96
CA ASN A 147 1.60 3.75 3.95
C ASN A 147 2.35 5.05 4.19
N GLU A 148 2.63 5.81 3.14
CA GLU A 148 3.23 7.13 3.28
C GLU A 148 2.33 8.10 4.06
N SER A 149 1.03 8.05 3.81
CA SER A 149 0.03 8.85 4.54
C SER A 149 -0.06 8.44 6.01
N LEU A 150 0.09 7.15 6.31
CA LEU A 150 0.11 6.64 7.68
C LEU A 150 1.38 7.07 8.41
N THR A 151 2.54 6.95 7.77
CA THR A 151 3.82 7.46 8.29
C THR A 151 3.71 8.94 8.63
N ALA A 152 3.20 9.76 7.70
CA ALA A 152 3.05 11.20 7.87
C ALA A 152 2.02 11.58 8.94
N PHE A 153 0.92 10.82 9.04
CA PHE A 153 -0.07 11.00 10.10
C PHE A 153 0.55 10.77 11.47
N VAL A 154 1.25 9.64 11.65
CA VAL A 154 1.88 9.28 12.92
C VAL A 154 2.96 10.30 13.31
N SER A 155 3.84 10.68 12.39
CA SER A 155 4.90 11.66 12.69
C SER A 155 4.32 13.04 13.00
N GLY A 156 3.30 13.49 12.25
CA GLY A 156 2.61 14.75 12.50
C GLY A 156 1.94 14.81 13.88
N GLU A 157 1.23 13.75 14.26
CA GLU A 157 0.60 13.65 15.58
C GLU A 157 1.62 13.62 16.72
N LEU A 158 2.74 12.89 16.56
CA LEU A 158 3.81 12.87 17.54
C LEU A 158 4.52 14.21 17.68
N ASN A 159 4.75 14.91 16.58
CA ASN A 159 5.39 16.23 16.61
C ASN A 159 4.49 17.30 17.26
N THR A 160 3.17 17.13 17.19
CA THR A 160 2.21 18.09 17.74
C THR A 160 1.82 17.77 19.20
N LEU A 161 1.53 16.50 19.50
CA LEU A 161 0.97 16.08 20.78
C LEU A 161 1.88 15.15 21.61
N GLY A 162 2.98 14.65 21.04
CA GLY A 162 3.99 13.87 21.76
C GLY A 162 3.52 12.51 22.28
N ASN A 163 2.37 11.98 21.84
CA ASN A 163 1.76 10.78 22.42
C ASN A 163 2.39 9.47 21.91
N PHE A 164 3.68 9.28 22.18
CA PHE A 164 4.44 8.08 21.85
C PHE A 164 3.78 6.79 22.36
N ARG A 165 3.22 6.83 23.58
CA ARG A 165 2.63 5.64 24.22
C ARG A 165 1.48 5.06 23.40
N TYR A 166 0.67 5.92 22.78
CA TYR A 166 -0.44 5.48 21.94
C TYR A 166 0.05 4.74 20.69
N PHE A 167 0.95 5.37 19.92
CA PHE A 167 1.47 4.78 18.68
C PHE A 167 2.36 3.56 18.90
N TYR A 168 3.10 3.52 20.00
CA TYR A 168 3.83 2.31 20.42
C TYR A 168 2.87 1.13 20.67
N LYS A 169 1.76 1.36 21.38
CA LYS A 169 0.73 0.34 21.58
C LYS A 169 0.06 -0.05 20.26
N LEU A 170 -0.18 0.91 19.36
CA LEU A 170 -0.72 0.63 18.04
C LEU A 170 0.21 -0.28 17.23
N ALA A 171 1.51 0.01 17.22
CA ALA A 171 2.52 -0.84 16.58
C ALA A 171 2.53 -2.26 17.17
N ALA A 172 2.50 -2.39 18.49
CA ALA A 172 2.42 -3.70 19.15
C ALA A 172 1.15 -4.49 18.77
N GLU A 173 -0.01 -3.82 18.69
CA GLU A 173 -1.26 -4.44 18.25
C GLU A 173 -1.21 -4.87 16.77
N LEU A 174 -0.56 -4.09 15.90
CA LEU A 174 -0.35 -4.45 14.49
C LEU A 174 0.58 -5.66 14.34
N GLN A 175 1.65 -5.71 15.14
CA GLN A 175 2.55 -6.86 15.21
C GLN A 175 1.83 -8.12 15.70
N ASN A 176 1.01 -8.01 16.76
CA ASN A 176 0.20 -9.12 17.27
C ASN A 176 -0.77 -9.66 16.21
N ARG A 177 -1.30 -8.78 15.35
CA ARG A 177 -2.13 -9.14 14.19
C ARG A 177 -1.32 -9.61 12.99
N ARG A 178 0.01 -9.62 13.07
CA ARG A 178 0.92 -9.93 11.95
C ARG A 178 0.64 -9.06 10.72
N ASN A 179 0.23 -7.82 10.96
CA ASN A 179 0.10 -6.82 9.92
C ASN A 179 1.39 -5.99 9.84
N TYR A 180 2.36 -6.54 9.12
CA TYR A 180 3.68 -5.93 8.98
C TYR A 180 3.66 -4.72 8.04
N ASN A 181 2.66 -4.63 7.15
CA ASN A 181 2.47 -3.46 6.29
C ASN A 181 2.22 -2.18 7.09
N SER A 182 1.17 -2.17 7.89
CA SER A 182 0.85 -1.00 8.72
C SER A 182 1.83 -0.84 9.88
N PHE A 183 2.38 -1.94 10.41
CA PHE A 183 3.40 -1.87 11.46
C PHE A 183 4.62 -1.06 10.99
N ASP A 184 5.16 -1.38 9.82
CA ASP A 184 6.35 -0.70 9.28
C ASP A 184 6.11 0.80 9.05
N ALA A 185 4.94 1.15 8.52
CA ALA A 185 4.54 2.56 8.36
C ALA A 185 4.42 3.31 9.70
N VAL A 186 3.81 2.68 10.72
CA VAL A 186 3.72 3.29 12.06
C VAL A 186 5.10 3.44 12.70
N VAL A 187 5.95 2.41 12.62
CA VAL A 187 7.32 2.45 13.14
C VAL A 187 8.13 3.53 12.44
N SER A 188 8.01 3.65 11.12
CA SER A 188 8.66 4.70 10.32
C SER A 188 8.18 6.08 10.74
N GLY A 189 6.89 6.27 10.98
CA GLY A 189 6.34 7.53 11.49
C GLY A 189 6.87 7.89 12.87
N ILE A 190 6.98 6.91 13.77
CA ILE A 190 7.58 7.10 15.11
C ILE A 190 9.06 7.50 14.98
N ARG A 191 9.82 6.83 14.10
CA ARG A 191 11.26 7.10 13.87
C ARG A 191 11.52 8.47 13.27
N ALA A 192 10.59 9.01 12.49
CA ALA A 192 10.68 10.33 11.89
C ALA A 192 10.44 11.48 12.90
N SER A 193 9.95 11.18 14.10
CA SER A 193 9.68 12.17 15.15
C SER A 193 10.81 12.24 16.18
N PRO A 194 11.01 13.39 16.85
CA PRO A 194 11.94 13.50 17.96
C PRO A 194 11.59 12.51 19.08
N MET A 195 12.58 11.75 19.55
CA MET A 195 12.42 10.75 20.60
C MET A 195 13.55 10.81 21.62
N SER A 196 13.22 10.52 22.88
CA SER A 196 14.20 10.28 23.93
C SER A 196 14.92 8.94 23.73
N GLY A 197 16.13 8.81 24.27
CA GLY A 197 16.90 7.55 24.24
C GLY A 197 16.10 6.34 24.77
N ARG A 198 15.27 6.53 25.81
CA ARG A 198 14.40 5.48 26.36
C ARG A 198 13.31 5.04 25.37
N GLN A 199 12.75 5.98 24.61
CA GLN A 199 11.76 5.66 23.56
C GLN A 199 12.41 4.91 22.41
N HIS A 200 13.62 5.32 21.99
CA HIS A 200 14.41 4.60 21.00
C HIS A 200 14.66 3.15 21.43
N SER A 201 15.14 2.91 22.66
CA SER A 201 15.39 1.54 23.15
C SER A 201 14.11 0.69 23.19
N LYS A 202 12.97 1.27 23.60
CA LYS A 202 11.68 0.56 23.61
C LYS A 202 11.22 0.19 22.20
N LEU A 203 11.32 1.11 21.25
CA LEU A 203 10.95 0.87 19.87
C LEU A 203 11.87 -0.17 19.22
N ALA A 204 13.18 -0.08 19.47
CA ALA A 204 14.15 -1.06 18.99
C ALA A 204 13.84 -2.49 19.50
N GLY A 205 13.44 -2.61 20.77
CA GLY A 205 12.98 -3.89 21.32
C GLY A 205 11.77 -4.46 20.59
N LEU A 206 10.78 -3.62 20.26
CA LEU A 206 9.59 -4.01 19.51
C LEU A 206 9.92 -4.44 18.07
N VAL A 207 10.78 -3.69 17.38
CA VAL A 207 11.22 -4.01 16.01
C VAL A 207 12.01 -5.32 15.98
N LYS A 208 12.86 -5.57 16.98
CA LYS A 208 13.64 -6.81 17.08
C LYS A 208 12.73 -8.03 17.24
N THR A 209 11.69 -7.96 18.06
CA THR A 209 10.72 -9.07 18.22
C THR A 209 9.78 -9.20 17.03
N GLY A 210 9.62 -8.15 16.23
CA GLY A 210 8.80 -8.11 15.02
C GLY A 210 9.43 -8.77 13.80
N GLY A 211 10.64 -9.33 13.93
CA GLY A 211 11.38 -9.83 12.77
C GLY A 211 11.87 -8.69 11.88
N GLY A 212 12.55 -7.69 12.48
CA GLY A 212 13.11 -6.54 11.78
C GLY A 212 13.94 -6.88 10.53
N ASP A 213 14.39 -5.84 9.81
CA ASP A 213 14.90 -5.84 8.42
C ASP A 213 15.68 -7.07 7.93
N SER A 214 16.44 -7.75 8.78
CA SER A 214 17.23 -8.92 8.41
C SER A 214 16.45 -10.24 8.28
N ASN A 215 15.16 -10.33 8.64
CA ASN A 215 14.42 -11.59 8.52
C ASN A 215 12.95 -11.48 8.09
N ILE A 216 12.57 -10.47 7.32
CA ILE A 216 11.20 -10.40 6.81
C ILE A 216 10.92 -11.56 5.83
N TYR A 217 11.91 -12.00 5.04
CA TYR A 217 11.72 -13.04 4.04
C TYR A 217 11.57 -14.45 4.65
N ASP A 218 12.35 -14.84 5.66
CA ASP A 218 12.11 -16.15 6.28
C ASP A 218 10.83 -16.12 7.11
N LEU A 219 10.48 -14.96 7.70
CA LEU A 219 9.20 -14.77 8.36
C LEU A 219 8.02 -14.95 7.38
N MET A 220 8.10 -14.33 6.19
CA MET A 220 7.13 -14.49 5.11
C MET A 220 7.01 -15.96 4.70
N GLN A 221 8.12 -16.64 4.43
CA GLN A 221 8.11 -18.05 4.04
C GLN A 221 7.56 -18.95 5.15
N THR A 222 7.93 -18.68 6.40
CA THR A 222 7.44 -19.44 7.56
C THR A 222 5.93 -19.30 7.70
N HIS A 223 5.40 -18.09 7.58
CA HIS A 223 3.95 -17.85 7.67
C HIS A 223 3.17 -18.43 6.50
N MET A 224 3.70 -18.34 5.27
CA MET A 224 3.08 -18.98 4.11
C MET A 224 3.03 -20.51 4.26
N ARG A 225 4.16 -21.14 4.65
CA ARG A 225 4.22 -22.60 4.84
C ARG A 225 3.31 -23.09 5.97
N SER A 226 3.20 -22.32 7.05
CA SER A 226 2.33 -22.64 8.19
C SER A 226 0.88 -22.18 8.02
N LYS A 227 0.53 -21.58 6.86
CA LYS A 227 -0.80 -21.02 6.56
C LYS A 227 -1.31 -20.07 7.65
N MET A 228 -0.38 -19.28 8.21
CA MET A 228 -0.65 -18.33 9.27
C MET A 228 -1.06 -16.96 8.71
N PHE A 229 -2.10 -16.34 9.29
CA PHE A 229 -2.49 -14.97 8.94
C PHE A 229 -1.27 -14.03 8.97
N PHE A 230 -1.03 -13.33 7.87
CA PHE A 230 0.16 -12.50 7.69
C PHE A 230 -0.06 -11.48 6.57
N VAL A 231 0.16 -10.18 6.85
CA VAL A 231 0.12 -9.12 5.83
C VAL A 231 1.54 -8.60 5.62
N PRO A 232 2.17 -8.82 4.44
CA PRO A 232 3.55 -8.42 4.18
C PRO A 232 3.73 -6.91 4.12
N PRO A 233 4.92 -6.37 4.43
CA PRO A 233 5.27 -5.00 4.10
C PRO A 233 5.23 -4.78 2.60
N SER A 234 4.41 -3.83 2.14
CA SER A 234 4.26 -3.55 0.72
C SER A 234 5.54 -3.01 0.10
N SER A 235 6.42 -2.39 0.89
CA SER A 235 7.73 -1.89 0.45
C SER A 235 8.63 -3.02 -0.09
N HIS A 236 8.52 -4.23 0.45
CA HIS A 236 9.23 -5.40 -0.05
C HIS A 236 8.55 -5.96 -1.30
N VAL A 237 7.23 -6.14 -1.25
CA VAL A 237 6.44 -6.63 -2.40
C VAL A 237 6.65 -5.76 -3.64
N LEU A 238 6.51 -4.44 -3.50
CA LEU A 238 6.66 -3.49 -4.62
C LEU A 238 8.09 -3.50 -5.19
N ARG A 239 9.10 -3.59 -4.33
CA ARG A 239 10.50 -3.66 -4.75
C ARG A 239 10.77 -4.95 -5.52
N ASP A 240 10.26 -6.07 -5.04
CA ASP A 240 10.43 -7.36 -5.70
C ASP A 240 9.75 -7.39 -7.08
N ILE A 241 8.55 -6.82 -7.21
CA ILE A 241 7.87 -6.65 -8.50
C ILE A 241 8.72 -5.77 -9.43
N GLN A 242 9.15 -4.61 -8.94
CA GLN A 242 9.93 -3.65 -9.73
C GLN A 242 11.25 -4.28 -10.23
N GLU A 243 12.05 -4.85 -9.32
CA GLU A 243 13.32 -5.49 -9.67
C GLU A 243 13.10 -6.64 -10.67
N SER A 244 12.06 -7.45 -10.47
CA SER A 244 11.81 -8.56 -11.39
C SER A 244 11.42 -8.09 -12.79
N ASN A 245 10.64 -7.02 -12.86
CA ASN A 245 10.18 -6.43 -14.10
C ASN A 245 11.27 -5.65 -14.85
N LEU A 246 12.27 -5.11 -14.15
CA LEU A 246 13.45 -4.46 -14.74
C LEU A 246 14.45 -5.47 -15.32
N HIS A 247 14.39 -6.72 -14.87
CA HIS A 247 15.30 -7.80 -15.25
C HIS A 247 14.53 -9.02 -15.76
N ALA A 248 13.50 -8.81 -16.59
CA ALA A 248 12.57 -9.86 -17.03
C ALA A 248 13.26 -11.03 -17.76
N GLU A 249 14.42 -10.79 -18.35
CA GLU A 249 15.28 -11.78 -19.02
C GLU A 249 16.02 -12.71 -18.03
N SER A 250 16.09 -12.36 -16.75
CA SER A 250 16.78 -13.14 -15.73
C SER A 250 15.89 -14.24 -15.17
N GLU A 251 16.40 -15.48 -15.19
CA GLU A 251 15.73 -16.62 -14.55
C GLU A 251 15.52 -16.38 -13.05
N LEU A 252 16.51 -15.76 -12.38
CA LEU A 252 16.41 -15.42 -10.97
C LEU A 252 15.30 -14.40 -10.70
N ALA A 253 15.19 -13.38 -11.54
CA ALA A 253 14.12 -12.38 -11.48
C ALA A 253 12.75 -13.02 -11.73
N SER A 254 12.64 -13.89 -12.72
CA SER A 254 11.41 -14.64 -13.04
C SER A 254 10.95 -15.51 -11.87
N MET A 255 11.87 -16.26 -11.24
CA MET A 255 11.57 -17.04 -10.04
C MET A 255 11.13 -16.16 -8.87
N LYS A 256 11.76 -14.99 -8.69
CA LYS A 256 11.40 -14.03 -7.65
C LYS A 256 10.00 -13.48 -7.87
N PHE A 257 9.67 -13.07 -9.10
CA PHE A 257 8.32 -12.64 -9.48
C PHE A 257 7.27 -13.70 -9.17
N CYS A 258 7.52 -14.97 -9.55
CA CYS A 258 6.59 -16.07 -9.28
C CYS A 258 6.32 -16.22 -7.77
N LYS A 259 7.36 -16.16 -6.93
CA LYS A 259 7.19 -16.20 -5.46
C LYS A 259 6.40 -15.01 -4.93
N THR A 260 6.59 -13.82 -5.49
CA THR A 260 5.82 -12.63 -5.12
C THR A 260 4.34 -12.79 -5.52
N VAL A 261 4.05 -13.38 -6.68
CA VAL A 261 2.68 -13.72 -7.09
C VAL A 261 2.06 -14.73 -6.12
N GLU A 262 2.76 -15.81 -5.78
CA GLU A 262 2.27 -16.81 -4.81
C GLU A 262 1.94 -16.17 -3.45
N LEU A 263 2.80 -15.27 -2.96
CA LEU A 263 2.55 -14.49 -1.76
C LEU A 263 1.29 -13.63 -1.89
N LEU A 264 1.13 -12.92 -3.02
CA LEU A 264 -0.03 -12.06 -3.23
C LEU A 264 -1.33 -12.88 -3.28
N VAL A 265 -1.36 -13.98 -4.02
CA VAL A 265 -2.48 -14.92 -4.05
C VAL A 265 -2.81 -15.38 -2.62
N TYR A 266 -1.79 -15.75 -1.84
CA TYR A 266 -1.98 -16.13 -0.45
C TYR A 266 -2.64 -15.02 0.38
N VAL A 267 -2.12 -13.79 0.31
CA VAL A 267 -2.62 -12.64 1.09
C VAL A 267 -4.03 -12.24 0.67
N GLN A 268 -4.36 -12.30 -0.62
CA GLN A 268 -5.69 -11.99 -1.14
C GLN A 268 -6.77 -12.93 -0.58
N ASN A 269 -6.40 -14.21 -0.37
CA ASN A 269 -7.26 -15.24 0.18
C ASN A 269 -7.30 -15.27 1.72
N LEU A 270 -6.60 -14.37 2.42
CA LEU A 270 -6.66 -14.31 3.88
C LEU A 270 -8.01 -13.79 4.36
N GLU A 271 -8.60 -14.47 5.34
CA GLU A 271 -9.74 -13.97 6.08
C GLU A 271 -9.31 -13.46 7.46
N ALA A 272 -9.76 -12.26 7.80
CA ALA A 272 -9.58 -11.72 9.13
C ALA A 272 -10.62 -12.31 10.09
N ASP A 273 -10.19 -12.82 11.23
CA ASP A 273 -11.04 -13.38 12.29
C ASP A 273 -11.75 -12.29 13.15
N PHE A 274 -11.61 -11.02 12.76
CA PHE A 274 -12.14 -9.87 13.48
C PHE A 274 -13.14 -9.06 12.65
N LYS A 275 -14.11 -8.45 13.34
CA LYS A 275 -15.08 -7.53 12.73
C LYS A 275 -14.67 -6.08 12.94
N VAL A 276 -14.49 -5.36 11.84
CA VAL A 276 -14.25 -3.91 11.84
C VAL A 276 -15.57 -3.15 11.82
N ARG A 277 -15.74 -2.20 12.74
CA ARG A 277 -16.86 -1.25 12.68
C ARG A 277 -16.53 -0.17 11.67
N ASN A 278 -17.45 0.11 10.75
CA ASN A 278 -17.28 1.09 9.67
C ASN A 278 -16.83 2.48 10.15
N LYS A 279 -17.21 2.91 11.37
CA LYS A 279 -16.75 4.18 11.93
C LYS A 279 -15.23 4.26 12.15
N TYR A 280 -14.59 3.17 12.59
CA TYR A 280 -13.14 3.17 12.83
C TYR A 280 -12.36 3.09 11.52
N GLU A 281 -12.88 2.32 10.55
CA GLU A 281 -12.33 2.29 9.20
C GLU A 281 -12.43 3.67 8.53
N HIS A 282 -13.60 4.31 8.63
CA HIS A 282 -13.82 5.64 8.07
C HIS A 282 -12.92 6.68 8.74
N PHE A 283 -12.84 6.69 10.07
CA PHE A 283 -11.91 7.54 10.81
C PHE A 283 -10.45 7.36 10.33
N ALA A 284 -9.99 6.11 10.20
CA ALA A 284 -8.64 5.83 9.71
C ALA A 284 -8.43 6.39 8.29
N VAL A 285 -9.36 6.13 7.36
CA VAL A 285 -9.28 6.66 5.99
C VAL A 285 -9.28 8.19 5.97
N PHE A 286 -10.10 8.82 6.80
CA PHE A 286 -10.16 10.28 6.93
C PHE A 286 -8.82 10.86 7.40
N CYS A 287 -8.23 10.32 8.47
CA CYS A 287 -6.94 10.76 8.98
C CYS A 287 -5.82 10.63 7.93
N LEU A 288 -5.79 9.51 7.20
CA LEU A 288 -4.81 9.27 6.13
C LEU A 288 -4.97 10.25 4.96
N ASN A 289 -6.21 10.51 4.53
CA ASN A 289 -6.46 11.48 3.47
C ASN A 289 -6.10 12.91 3.91
N GLN A 290 -6.35 13.29 5.16
CA GLN A 290 -5.95 14.59 5.72
C GLN A 290 -4.43 14.75 5.80
N SER A 291 -3.71 13.77 6.34
CA SER A 291 -2.24 13.85 6.46
C SER A 291 -1.58 14.01 5.09
N ARG A 292 -2.13 13.31 4.09
CA ARG A 292 -1.72 13.46 2.69
C ARG A 292 -2.00 14.86 2.15
N GLN A 293 -3.20 15.40 2.37
CA GLN A 293 -3.54 16.74 1.90
C GLN A 293 -2.58 17.80 2.45
N ARG A 294 -2.27 17.74 3.76
CA ARG A 294 -1.29 18.65 4.39
C ARG A 294 0.10 18.54 3.76
N ARG A 295 0.53 17.34 3.34
CA ARG A 295 1.81 17.16 2.62
C ARG A 295 1.79 17.84 1.27
N VAL A 296 0.74 17.64 0.47
CA VAL A 296 0.61 18.29 -0.85
C VAL A 296 0.66 19.81 -0.71
N GLU A 297 -0.08 20.37 0.24
CA GLU A 297 -0.08 21.80 0.53
C GLU A 297 1.31 22.30 0.97
N THR A 298 2.03 21.54 1.79
CA THR A 298 3.39 21.89 2.23
C THR A 298 4.37 21.91 1.06
N TYR A 299 4.35 20.88 0.20
CA TYR A 299 5.21 20.84 -1.00
C TYR A 299 4.91 21.97 -1.97
N GLU A 300 3.64 22.32 -2.18
CA GLU A 300 3.29 23.47 -3.03
C GLU A 300 3.82 24.79 -2.48
N ILE A 301 3.80 24.98 -1.15
CA ILE A 301 4.34 26.17 -0.50
C ILE A 301 5.87 26.20 -0.60
N GLU A 302 6.54 25.08 -0.35
CA GLU A 302 8.01 24.96 -0.45
C GLU A 302 8.49 25.17 -1.88
N SER A 303 7.85 24.56 -2.87
CA SER A 303 8.18 24.76 -4.28
C SER A 303 8.01 26.23 -4.72
N LYS A 304 6.94 26.90 -4.25
CA LYS A 304 6.76 28.35 -4.49
C LYS A 304 7.84 29.19 -3.82
N ARG A 305 8.28 28.82 -2.60
CA ARG A 305 9.38 29.50 -1.89
C ARG A 305 10.70 29.31 -2.61
N GLU A 306 11.04 28.09 -3.00
CA GLU A 306 12.27 27.80 -3.77
C GLU A 306 12.28 28.55 -5.11
N HIS A 307 11.14 28.61 -5.80
CA HIS A 307 10.99 29.39 -7.02
C HIS A 307 11.18 30.89 -6.76
N ALA A 308 10.60 31.44 -5.69
CA ALA A 308 10.79 32.84 -5.30
C ALA A 308 12.25 33.13 -4.93
N HIS A 309 12.92 32.24 -4.19
CA HIS A 309 14.34 32.36 -3.87
C HIS A 309 15.24 32.29 -5.12
N PHE A 310 14.92 31.40 -6.06
CA PHE A 310 15.63 31.31 -7.34
C PHE A 310 15.47 32.59 -8.19
N LEU A 311 14.28 33.18 -8.21
CA LEU A 311 14.03 34.45 -8.90
C LEU A 311 14.78 35.61 -8.23
N LEU A 312 14.80 35.66 -6.89
CA LEU A 312 15.55 36.67 -6.12
C LEU A 312 17.08 36.55 -6.28
N TRP A 313 17.59 35.36 -6.61
CA TRP A 313 19.03 35.14 -6.84
C TRP A 313 19.49 35.49 -8.26
N LYS A 314 18.56 35.68 -9.19
CA LYS A 314 18.82 36.07 -10.59
C LYS A 314 18.67 37.57 -10.87
N CYS A 315 18.23 38.34 -9.89
CA CYS A 315 18.18 39.81 -9.92
C CYS A 315 19.37 40.39 -9.15
#